data_AF-A0A953V0U2-F1
#
_entry.id   AF-A0A953V0U2-F1
#
_cell.length_a   1.000
_cell.length_b   1.000
_cell.length_c   1.000
_cell.angle_alpha   90.00
_cell.angle_beta   90.00
_cell.angle_gamma   90.00
#
_symmetry.space_group_name_H-M   'P 1'
#
loop_
_entity.id
_entity.type
_entity.pdbx_description
1 polymer ?
#
loop_
_entity_poly.entity_id
_entity_poly.type
_entity_poly.pdbx_seq_one_letter_code
_entity_poly.pdbx_strand_id
1 'polypeptide(L)'
;MAGGYPGFLYGGFYFSVVDPWPQYWSNNWYENDDVYIDYSGDGYYLYNRRYPQDRISIGVYLNFVQPGDRRGVWLQHRARSWQSEHRTWQQRGGYNGYHIPEVRFRRYFGPGHRFRIHGLPLVIVGGYPRFQYGGFWFSIVDPWPEYWGNDWYDNDDVYIDYFGDGYYLYNRRYPGVRIAISVFLN
;
A
#
# COMPACT_ATOMS: atom_id res chain seq x y z
N MET A 1 -3.71 -18.73 -24.50
CA MET A 1 -2.69 -18.45 -23.45
C MET A 1 -3.03 -19.36 -22.29
N ALA A 2 -2.04 -20.06 -21.71
CA ALA A 2 -2.22 -21.18 -20.79
C ALA A 2 -3.20 -20.85 -19.64
N GLY A 3 -4.17 -21.75 -19.42
CA GLY A 3 -5.29 -21.56 -18.50
C GLY A 3 -4.85 -21.54 -17.05
N GLY A 4 -4.89 -20.36 -16.43
CA GLY A 4 -4.83 -20.20 -14.98
C GLY A 4 -6.25 -20.01 -14.42
N TYR A 5 -6.49 -20.53 -13.22
CA TYR A 5 -7.71 -20.21 -12.47
C TYR A 5 -7.81 -18.69 -12.21
N PRO A 6 -9.03 -18.14 -12.03
CA PRO A 6 -9.24 -16.72 -11.80
C PRO A 6 -8.52 -16.23 -10.53
N GLY A 7 -8.21 -14.93 -10.50
CA GLY A 7 -7.67 -14.27 -9.32
C GLY A 7 -8.37 -12.94 -9.07
N PHE A 8 -8.18 -12.38 -7.87
CA PHE A 8 -8.85 -11.16 -7.44
C PHE A 8 -7.91 -10.26 -6.62
N LEU A 9 -8.25 -8.97 -6.56
CA LEU A 9 -7.50 -7.98 -5.79
C LEU A 9 -8.21 -7.70 -4.47
N TYR A 10 -7.47 -7.78 -3.36
CA TYR A 10 -8.00 -7.40 -2.06
C TYR A 10 -6.88 -6.88 -1.16
N GLY A 11 -7.09 -5.75 -0.48
CA GLY A 11 -6.12 -5.20 0.47
C GLY A 11 -4.73 -4.88 -0.11
N GLY A 12 -4.59 -4.78 -1.43
CA GLY A 12 -3.31 -4.58 -2.11
C GLY A 12 -2.53 -5.82 -2.48
N PHE A 13 -3.15 -6.97 -2.27
CA PHE A 13 -2.65 -8.25 -2.72
C PHE A 13 -3.47 -8.72 -3.92
N TYR A 14 -2.79 -9.40 -4.83
CA TYR A 14 -3.40 -10.24 -5.84
C TYR A 14 -3.45 -11.68 -5.32
N PHE A 15 -4.65 -12.22 -5.26
CA PHE A 15 -4.91 -13.59 -4.88
C PHE A 15 -5.16 -14.40 -6.14
N SER A 16 -4.35 -15.43 -6.40
CA SER A 16 -4.60 -16.37 -7.48
C SER A 16 -5.16 -17.66 -6.93
N VAL A 17 -6.25 -18.16 -7.49
CA VAL A 17 -6.68 -19.53 -7.22
C VAL A 17 -5.64 -20.49 -7.83
N VAL A 18 -5.24 -21.51 -7.09
CA VAL A 18 -4.24 -22.49 -7.52
C VAL A 18 -4.87 -23.84 -7.86
N ASP A 19 -5.95 -24.18 -7.16
CA ASP A 19 -6.66 -25.45 -7.29
C ASP A 19 -8.08 -25.25 -7.81
N PRO A 20 -8.69 -26.26 -8.48
CA PRO A 20 -10.11 -26.21 -8.82
C PRO A 20 -10.96 -26.17 -7.54
N TRP A 21 -12.07 -25.41 -7.55
CA TRP A 21 -13.00 -25.46 -6.44
C TRP A 21 -13.79 -26.78 -6.42
N PRO A 22 -14.21 -27.25 -5.22
CA PRO A 22 -14.97 -28.49 -5.11
C PRO A 22 -16.27 -28.42 -5.92
N GLN A 23 -16.63 -29.53 -6.58
CA GLN A 23 -17.80 -29.62 -7.47
C GLN A 23 -19.15 -29.31 -6.80
N TYR A 24 -19.20 -29.40 -5.47
CA TYR A 24 -20.40 -29.19 -4.68
C TYR A 24 -20.54 -27.74 -4.17
N TRP A 25 -19.53 -26.89 -4.38
CA TRP A 25 -19.69 -25.44 -4.26
C TRP A 25 -20.56 -24.97 -5.41
N SER A 26 -21.52 -24.08 -5.15
CA SER A 26 -22.34 -23.55 -6.22
C SER A 26 -21.48 -22.77 -7.22
N ASN A 27 -21.81 -22.81 -8.51
CA ASN A 27 -21.05 -22.07 -9.54
C ASN A 27 -21.03 -20.54 -9.31
N ASN A 28 -21.89 -20.02 -8.43
CA ASN A 28 -21.99 -18.62 -8.03
C ASN A 28 -21.59 -18.41 -6.56
N TRP A 29 -20.79 -19.30 -5.96
CA TRP A 29 -20.39 -19.22 -4.56
C TRP A 29 -19.76 -17.85 -4.22
N TYR A 30 -18.97 -17.29 -5.16
CA TYR A 30 -18.26 -16.02 -4.98
C TYR A 30 -19.19 -14.79 -4.89
N GLU A 31 -20.46 -14.92 -5.30
CA GLU A 31 -21.48 -13.88 -5.16
C GLU A 31 -22.31 -14.02 -3.88
N ASN A 32 -22.42 -15.24 -3.34
CA ASN A 32 -23.50 -15.58 -2.40
C ASN A 32 -23.04 -16.20 -1.09
N ASP A 33 -21.86 -16.80 -1.06
CA ASP A 33 -21.37 -17.52 0.10
C ASP A 33 -20.39 -16.65 0.91
N ASP A 34 -20.39 -16.85 2.23
CA ASP A 34 -19.40 -16.24 3.12
C ASP A 34 -18.08 -17.02 3.05
N VAL A 35 -17.07 -16.37 2.48
CA VAL A 35 -15.72 -16.91 2.31
C VAL A 35 -14.70 -16.09 3.08
N TYR A 36 -13.65 -16.75 3.56
CA TYR A 36 -12.54 -16.10 4.24
C TYR A 36 -11.22 -16.75 3.86
N ILE A 37 -10.14 -15.98 4.02
CA ILE A 37 -8.78 -16.43 3.75
C ILE A 37 -8.07 -16.65 5.07
N ASP A 38 -7.35 -17.77 5.19
CA ASP A 38 -6.49 -18.03 6.33
C ASP A 38 -5.18 -18.70 5.90
N TYR A 39 -4.14 -18.50 6.70
CA TYR A 39 -2.88 -19.23 6.56
C TYR A 39 -2.92 -20.45 7.46
N SER A 40 -2.87 -21.65 6.88
CA SER A 40 -3.00 -22.89 7.65
C SER A 40 -2.04 -23.94 7.14
N GLY A 41 -1.16 -24.44 7.99
CA GLY A 41 -0.15 -25.44 7.60
C GLY A 41 0.95 -24.81 6.75
N ASP A 42 0.90 -25.06 5.45
CA ASP A 42 1.95 -24.77 4.47
C ASP A 42 1.60 -23.65 3.48
N GLY A 43 0.39 -23.09 3.55
CA GLY A 43 -0.03 -22.07 2.59
C GLY A 43 -1.25 -21.27 3.00
N TYR A 44 -1.65 -20.39 2.09
CA TYR A 44 -2.90 -19.64 2.17
C TYR A 44 -4.02 -20.42 1.49
N TYR A 45 -5.18 -20.42 2.13
CA TYR A 45 -6.36 -21.10 1.64
C TYR A 45 -7.58 -20.21 1.71
N LEU A 46 -8.46 -20.35 0.73
CA LEU A 46 -9.80 -19.81 0.74
C LEU A 46 -10.76 -20.86 1.32
N TYR A 47 -11.45 -20.48 2.37
CA TYR A 47 -12.46 -21.28 3.06
C TYR A 47 -13.84 -20.76 2.71
N ASN A 48 -14.80 -21.68 2.53
CA ASN A 48 -16.21 -21.34 2.41
C ASN A 48 -16.95 -21.86 3.63
N ARG A 49 -17.56 -20.95 4.41
CA ARG A 49 -18.23 -21.32 5.67
C ARG A 49 -19.42 -22.24 5.46
N ARG A 50 -20.05 -22.17 4.29
CA ARG A 50 -21.16 -23.06 3.91
C ARG A 50 -20.68 -24.50 3.72
N TYR A 51 -19.42 -24.67 3.33
CA TYR A 51 -18.82 -25.96 3.02
C TYR A 51 -17.47 -26.15 3.72
N PRO A 52 -17.48 -26.34 5.05
CA PRO A 52 -16.25 -26.27 5.86
C PRO A 52 -15.31 -27.48 5.71
N GLN A 53 -15.69 -28.49 4.91
CA GLN A 53 -14.93 -29.73 4.77
C GLN A 53 -13.71 -29.57 3.86
N ASP A 54 -13.79 -28.69 2.86
CA ASP A 54 -12.69 -28.43 1.93
C ASP A 54 -12.33 -26.94 1.89
N ARG A 55 -11.17 -26.69 1.31
CA ARG A 55 -10.59 -25.35 1.12
C ARG A 55 -9.85 -25.33 -0.21
N ILE A 56 -9.68 -24.13 -0.76
CA ILE A 56 -9.00 -23.93 -2.05
C ILE A 56 -7.63 -23.31 -1.78
N SER A 57 -6.55 -23.91 -2.28
CA SER A 57 -5.22 -23.30 -2.17
C SER A 57 -5.17 -22.02 -3.01
N ILE A 58 -4.61 -20.97 -2.43
CA ILE A 58 -4.43 -19.68 -3.12
C ILE A 58 -2.99 -19.19 -3.00
N GLY A 59 -2.51 -18.56 -4.07
CA GLY A 59 -1.29 -17.76 -4.05
C GLY A 59 -1.61 -16.33 -3.64
N VAL A 60 -0.77 -15.73 -2.81
CA VAL A 60 -0.92 -14.33 -2.37
C VAL A 60 0.31 -13.55 -2.81
N TYR A 61 0.10 -12.55 -3.66
CA TYR A 61 1.17 -11.77 -4.25
C TYR A 61 0.93 -10.28 -4.01
N LEU A 62 2.00 -9.49 -3.90
CA LEU A 62 1.88 -8.04 -3.93
C LEU A 62 1.42 -7.60 -5.32
N ASN A 63 0.40 -6.74 -5.37
CA ASN A 63 -0.06 -6.16 -6.62
C ASN A 63 0.73 -4.89 -6.94
N PHE A 64 1.81 -5.02 -7.71
CA PHE A 64 2.65 -3.90 -8.11
C PHE A 64 1.97 -3.03 -9.17
N VAL A 65 2.01 -1.72 -8.95
CA VAL A 65 1.55 -0.71 -9.91
C VAL A 65 2.55 -0.62 -11.05
N GLN A 66 2.07 -0.92 -12.25
CA GLN A 66 2.86 -0.82 -13.48
C GLN A 66 3.23 0.64 -13.77
N PRO A 67 4.40 0.92 -14.37
CA PRO A 67 4.84 2.29 -14.66
C PRO A 67 3.81 3.15 -15.38
N GLY A 68 3.07 2.58 -16.34
CA GLY A 68 2.02 3.28 -17.09
C GLY A 68 0.82 3.74 -16.24
N ASP A 69 0.54 3.04 -15.13
CA ASP A 69 -0.63 3.31 -14.28
C ASP A 69 -0.31 4.24 -13.11
N ARG A 70 0.97 4.45 -12.80
CA ARG A 70 1.42 5.26 -11.65
C ARG A 70 0.82 6.66 -11.68
N ARG A 71 0.74 7.29 -12.85
CA ARG A 71 0.17 8.62 -13.00
C ARG A 71 -1.29 8.66 -12.56
N GLY A 72 -2.09 7.69 -12.99
CA GLY A 72 -3.49 7.59 -12.60
C GLY A 72 -3.64 7.42 -11.09
N VAL A 73 -2.86 6.50 -10.51
CA VAL A 73 -2.79 6.27 -9.07
C VAL A 73 -2.50 7.56 -8.31
N TRP A 74 -1.41 8.25 -8.64
CA TRP A 74 -1.03 9.46 -7.91
C TRP A 74 -2.08 10.57 -8.06
N LEU A 75 -2.58 10.81 -9.27
CA LEU A 75 -3.58 11.86 -9.49
C LEU A 75 -4.89 11.65 -8.73
N GLN A 76 -5.30 10.40 -8.51
CA GLN A 76 -6.50 10.07 -7.71
C GLN A 76 -6.36 10.49 -6.25
N HIS A 77 -5.13 10.60 -5.73
CA HIS A 77 -4.83 10.99 -4.36
C HIS A 77 -4.40 12.45 -4.23
N ARG A 78 -4.73 13.31 -5.19
CA ARG A 78 -4.53 14.75 -5.05
C ARG A 78 -5.60 15.34 -4.12
N ALA A 79 -5.19 16.21 -3.21
CA ALA A 79 -6.13 17.01 -2.42
C ALA A 79 -7.00 17.87 -3.34
N ARG A 80 -8.22 18.17 -2.90
CA ARG A 80 -9.03 19.25 -3.48
C ARG A 80 -8.74 20.58 -2.78
N SER A 81 -8.49 20.53 -1.46
CA SER A 81 -8.05 21.61 -0.60
C SER A 81 -7.10 21.05 0.45
N TRP A 82 -5.80 21.16 0.21
CA TRP A 82 -4.75 20.70 1.11
C TRP A 82 -4.98 21.21 2.53
N GLN A 83 -5.28 22.50 2.67
CA GLN A 83 -5.49 23.16 3.96
C GLN A 83 -6.60 22.54 4.80
N SER A 84 -7.63 21.95 4.17
CA SER A 84 -8.76 21.32 4.86
C SER A 84 -8.57 19.82 5.06
N GLU A 85 -7.78 19.18 4.19
CA GLU A 85 -7.65 17.72 4.12
C GLU A 85 -6.44 17.19 4.89
N HIS A 86 -5.38 18.00 5.04
CA HIS A 86 -4.18 17.58 5.75
C HIS A 86 -4.40 17.49 7.27
N ARG A 87 -3.82 16.47 7.92
CA ARG A 87 -3.85 16.37 9.39
C ARG A 87 -2.52 15.88 9.95
N THR A 88 -2.13 16.41 11.11
CA THR A 88 -0.97 15.90 11.87
C THR A 88 -1.27 14.53 12.47
N TRP A 89 -0.26 13.84 12.98
CA TRP A 89 -0.47 12.60 13.73
C TRP A 89 -1.20 12.83 15.04
N GLN A 90 -1.00 13.95 15.75
CA GLN A 90 -1.74 14.24 16.97
C GLN A 90 -3.24 14.36 16.71
N GLN A 91 -3.66 14.98 15.60
CA GLN A 91 -5.07 15.05 15.18
C GLN A 91 -5.66 13.66 14.85
N ARG A 92 -4.81 12.65 14.64
CA ARG A 92 -5.19 11.24 14.42
C ARG A 92 -5.11 10.38 15.69
N GLY A 93 -4.83 10.98 16.85
CA GLY A 93 -4.63 10.24 18.10
C GLY A 93 -3.18 9.77 18.33
N GLY A 94 -2.23 10.30 17.56
CA GLY A 94 -0.81 9.94 17.62
C GLY A 94 -0.39 8.98 16.51
N TYR A 95 0.92 8.82 16.35
CA TYR A 95 1.48 7.87 15.40
C TYR A 95 1.36 6.43 15.92
N ASN A 96 0.88 5.52 15.07
CA ASN A 96 0.64 4.11 15.41
C ASN A 96 1.31 3.13 14.43
N GLY A 97 2.14 3.62 13.52
CA GLY A 97 2.89 2.78 12.58
C GLY A 97 4.19 2.24 13.18
N TYR A 98 5.00 1.57 12.36
CA TYR A 98 6.30 1.06 12.78
C TYR A 98 7.29 2.20 13.04
N HIS A 99 7.97 2.19 14.19
CA HIS A 99 9.07 3.10 14.45
C HIS A 99 10.40 2.53 13.94
N ILE A 100 11.00 3.21 12.98
CA ILE A 100 12.33 2.87 12.46
C ILE A 100 13.37 3.05 13.58
N PRO A 101 14.21 2.04 13.87
CA PRO A 101 15.28 2.18 14.85
C PRO A 101 16.21 3.35 14.50
N GLU A 102 16.54 4.19 15.49
CA GLU A 102 17.27 5.46 15.31
C GLU A 102 18.55 5.32 14.48
N VAL A 103 19.34 4.26 14.74
CA VAL A 103 20.59 3.98 14.00
C VAL A 103 20.33 3.75 12.51
N ARG A 104 19.26 3.04 12.16
CA ARG A 104 18.86 2.88 10.75
C ARG A 104 18.29 4.17 10.20
N PHE A 105 17.49 4.87 11.01
CA PHE A 105 16.87 6.13 10.59
C PHE A 105 17.92 7.15 10.15
N ARG A 106 18.91 7.44 11.01
CA ARG A 106 20.00 8.39 10.72
C ARG A 106 20.89 8.00 9.54
N ARG A 107 20.89 6.72 9.14
CA ARG A 107 21.73 6.23 8.05
C ARG A 107 21.06 6.38 6.68
N TYR A 108 19.73 6.37 6.62
CA TYR A 108 18.98 6.24 5.37
C TYR A 108 17.90 7.30 5.18
N PHE A 109 17.59 8.11 6.20
CA PHE A 109 16.45 9.03 6.20
C PHE A 109 16.80 10.40 6.79
N GLY A 110 15.93 11.39 6.56
CA GLY A 110 16.12 12.78 6.91
C GLY A 110 16.42 13.68 5.69
N PRO A 111 16.53 15.01 5.87
CA PRO A 111 16.67 15.99 4.78
C PRO A 111 17.89 15.79 3.85
N GLY A 112 18.92 15.08 4.34
CA GLY A 112 20.11 14.70 3.58
C GLY A 112 19.94 13.45 2.70
N HIS A 113 18.91 12.64 2.94
CA HIS A 113 18.69 11.34 2.27
C HIS A 113 17.50 11.42 1.31
N ARG A 114 17.76 12.04 0.17
CA ARG A 114 16.74 12.33 -0.84
C ARG A 114 16.63 11.21 -1.86
N PHE A 115 15.43 11.04 -2.39
CA PHE A 115 15.13 10.04 -3.42
C PHE A 115 13.98 10.49 -4.30
N ARG A 116 13.74 9.76 -5.39
CA ARG A 116 12.58 9.93 -6.29
C ARG A 116 11.75 8.65 -6.28
N ILE A 117 10.43 8.80 -6.33
CA ILE A 117 9.52 7.64 -6.23
C ILE A 117 9.42 6.88 -7.57
N HIS A 118 9.64 7.54 -8.71
CA HIS A 118 9.55 6.95 -10.07
C HIS A 118 10.08 5.52 -10.18
N GLY A 119 11.27 5.24 -9.62
CA GLY A 119 11.95 3.95 -9.76
C GLY A 119 11.62 2.93 -8.68
N LEU A 120 10.86 3.31 -7.65
CA LEU A 120 10.63 2.46 -6.49
C LEU A 120 9.51 1.45 -6.74
N PRO A 121 9.55 0.27 -6.09
CA PRO A 121 8.39 -0.61 -6.03
C PRO A 121 7.19 0.14 -5.42
N LEU A 122 6.03 0.05 -6.07
CA LEU A 122 4.80 0.73 -5.70
C LEU A 122 3.65 -0.29 -5.72
N VAL A 123 2.84 -0.32 -4.68
CA VAL A 123 1.63 -1.15 -4.55
C VAL A 123 0.47 -0.27 -4.03
N ILE A 124 -0.78 -0.75 -4.14
CA ILE A 124 -1.94 -0.05 -3.57
C ILE A 124 -2.46 -0.85 -2.38
N VAL A 125 -2.33 -0.37 -1.15
CA VAL A 125 -2.83 -1.09 0.05
C VAL A 125 -3.92 -0.28 0.73
N GLY A 126 -5.07 -0.90 0.97
CA GLY A 126 -6.23 -0.19 1.56
C GLY A 126 -6.71 0.99 0.71
N GLY A 127 -6.46 0.95 -0.61
CA GLY A 127 -6.78 2.03 -1.53
C GLY A 127 -5.75 3.15 -1.60
N TYR A 128 -4.63 3.08 -0.88
CA TYR A 128 -3.60 4.14 -0.87
C TYR A 128 -2.27 3.68 -1.47
N PRO A 129 -1.50 4.58 -2.11
CA PRO A 129 -0.18 4.26 -2.65
C PRO A 129 0.79 3.92 -1.53
N ARG A 130 1.51 2.81 -1.70
CA ARG A 130 2.56 2.37 -0.79
C ARG A 130 3.82 2.04 -1.58
N PHE A 131 4.93 2.68 -1.24
CA PHE A 131 6.21 2.50 -1.94
C PHE A 131 7.30 1.98 -1.00
N GLN A 132 8.29 1.29 -1.57
CA GLN A 132 9.41 0.74 -0.82
C GLN A 132 10.65 1.63 -0.94
N TYR A 133 11.27 1.99 0.19
CA TYR A 133 12.53 2.73 0.21
C TYR A 133 13.34 2.38 1.48
N GLY A 134 14.66 2.28 1.38
CA GLY A 134 15.53 2.07 2.56
C GLY A 134 15.25 0.80 3.36
N GLY A 135 14.62 -0.22 2.76
CA GLY A 135 14.25 -1.48 3.43
C GLY A 135 12.93 -1.44 4.21
N PHE A 136 12.10 -0.41 3.97
CA PHE A 136 10.78 -0.27 4.60
C PHE A 136 9.72 0.07 3.54
N TRP A 137 8.46 -0.19 3.89
CA TRP A 137 7.31 0.25 3.12
C TRP A 137 6.70 1.49 3.74
N PHE A 138 6.32 2.46 2.90
CA PHE A 138 5.69 3.70 3.30
C PHE A 138 4.34 3.84 2.61
N SER A 139 3.25 3.89 3.38
CA SER A 139 1.94 4.28 2.86
C SER A 139 1.72 5.76 3.06
N ILE A 140 1.23 6.42 2.02
CA ILE A 140 0.73 7.79 2.15
C ILE A 140 -0.66 7.75 2.79
N VAL A 141 -0.85 8.58 3.81
CA VAL A 141 -2.08 8.63 4.61
C VAL A 141 -2.97 9.79 4.19
N ASP A 142 -2.36 10.88 3.72
CA ASP A 142 -3.06 12.07 3.26
C ASP A 142 -2.99 12.24 1.75
N PRO A 143 -4.02 12.86 1.13
CA PRO A 143 -3.89 13.35 -0.24
C PRO A 143 -2.69 14.29 -0.36
N TRP A 144 -1.99 14.31 -1.48
CA TRP A 144 -0.88 15.26 -1.67
C TRP A 144 -1.40 16.65 -2.10
N PRO A 145 -0.70 17.74 -1.78
CA PRO A 145 -1.21 19.09 -1.96
C PRO A 145 -1.55 19.45 -3.40
N GLU A 146 -2.70 20.08 -3.64
CA GLU A 146 -3.16 20.39 -4.99
C GLU A 146 -2.22 21.32 -5.76
N TYR A 147 -1.37 22.11 -5.11
CA TYR A 147 -0.42 23.00 -5.77
C TYR A 147 0.92 22.33 -6.13
N TRP A 148 1.13 21.05 -5.80
CA TRP A 148 2.29 20.31 -6.28
C TRP A 148 2.15 19.98 -7.77
N GLY A 149 3.28 19.84 -8.47
CA GLY A 149 3.29 19.39 -9.87
C GLY A 149 2.63 18.02 -10.02
N ASN A 150 1.86 17.80 -11.08
CA ASN A 150 1.17 16.53 -11.36
C ASN A 150 2.12 15.32 -11.53
N ASP A 151 3.41 15.59 -11.64
CA ASP A 151 4.52 14.68 -11.85
C ASP A 151 5.54 14.73 -10.70
N TRP A 152 5.18 15.28 -9.53
CA TRP A 152 6.09 15.43 -8.39
C TRP A 152 6.73 14.09 -7.97
N TYR A 153 5.96 13.00 -7.97
CA TYR A 153 6.44 11.66 -7.60
C TYR A 153 7.48 11.12 -8.58
N ASP A 154 7.49 11.67 -9.79
CA ASP A 154 8.35 11.28 -10.89
C ASP A 154 9.68 12.07 -10.86
N ASN A 155 9.56 13.38 -10.70
CA ASN A 155 10.65 14.33 -10.95
C ASN A 155 11.23 15.01 -9.71
N ASP A 156 10.49 15.04 -8.60
CA ASP A 156 10.91 15.79 -7.42
C ASP A 156 11.72 14.92 -6.46
N ASP A 157 12.78 15.53 -5.91
CA ASP A 157 13.51 14.94 -4.81
C ASP A 157 12.69 15.08 -3.52
N VAL A 158 12.31 13.95 -2.96
CA VAL A 158 11.61 13.84 -1.67
C VAL A 158 12.50 13.22 -0.62
N TYR A 159 12.15 13.42 0.64
CA TYR A 159 12.78 12.75 1.76
C TYR A 159 11.76 12.44 2.85
N ILE A 160 12.08 11.50 3.71
CA ILE A 160 11.26 11.13 4.86
C ILE A 160 11.93 11.64 6.11
N ASP A 161 11.17 12.28 6.99
CA ASP A 161 11.66 12.70 8.30
C ASP A 161 10.66 12.36 9.41
N TYR A 162 11.16 12.21 10.62
CA TYR A 162 10.35 12.12 11.83
C TYR A 162 10.31 13.50 12.47
N PHE A 163 9.13 14.11 12.52
CA PHE A 163 8.99 15.46 13.08
C PHE A 163 7.87 15.50 14.11
N GLY A 164 8.22 15.83 15.35
CA GLY A 164 7.27 15.95 16.46
C GLY A 164 6.64 14.61 16.84
N ASP A 165 5.58 14.24 16.13
CA ASP A 165 4.63 13.20 16.50
C ASP A 165 4.58 12.01 15.54
N GLY A 166 5.28 12.04 14.41
CA GLY A 166 5.28 10.93 13.48
C GLY A 166 6.15 11.16 12.24
N TYR A 167 6.01 10.25 11.28
CA TYR A 167 6.74 10.29 10.01
C TYR A 167 5.97 11.07 8.95
N TYR A 168 6.73 11.85 8.19
CA TYR A 168 6.22 12.66 7.09
C TYR A 168 7.13 12.53 5.86
N LEU A 169 6.50 12.58 4.70
CA LEU A 169 7.16 12.78 3.41
C LEU A 169 7.23 14.28 3.11
N TYR A 170 8.40 14.73 2.70
CA TYR A 170 8.69 16.11 2.33
C TYR A 170 9.11 16.17 0.88
N ASN A 171 8.64 17.20 0.18
CA ASN A 171 9.11 17.52 -1.16
C ASN A 171 10.00 18.76 -1.11
N ARG A 172 11.21 18.65 -1.65
CA ARG A 172 12.18 19.75 -1.63
C ARG A 172 11.71 20.99 -2.37
N ARG A 173 10.89 20.85 -3.42
CA ARG A 173 10.34 21.98 -4.17
C ARG A 173 9.30 22.78 -3.37
N TYR A 174 8.73 22.18 -2.32
CA TYR A 174 7.68 22.76 -1.48
C TYR A 174 8.08 22.67 0.01
N PRO A 175 9.09 23.44 0.44
CA PRO A 175 9.62 23.36 1.79
C PRO A 175 8.55 23.71 2.84
N GLY A 176 8.58 23.01 3.97
CA GLY A 176 7.61 23.20 5.07
C GLY A 176 6.31 22.43 4.92
N VAL A 177 6.02 21.87 3.74
CA VAL A 177 4.84 21.03 3.51
C VAL A 177 5.16 19.58 3.85
N ARG A 178 4.24 18.92 4.57
CA ARG A 178 4.46 17.60 5.16
C ARG A 178 3.26 16.70 4.88
N ILE A 179 3.49 15.58 4.19
CA ILE A 179 2.46 14.57 3.97
C ILE A 179 2.65 13.47 5.01
N ALA A 180 1.62 13.17 5.81
CA ALA A 180 1.70 12.10 6.81
C ALA A 180 1.86 10.73 6.12
N ILE A 181 2.79 9.91 6.63
CA ILE A 181 3.04 8.56 6.12
C ILE A 181 3.12 7.53 7.25
N SER A 182 2.60 6.33 7.00
CA SER A 182 2.76 5.17 7.89
C SER A 182 3.90 4.30 7.41
N VAL A 183 4.69 3.76 8.34
CA VAL A 183 5.83 2.88 8.05
C VAL A 183 5.44 1.44 8.37
N PHE A 184 5.88 0.52 7.53
CA PHE A 184 5.72 -0.91 7.70
C PHE A 184 7.05 -1.63 7.46
N LEU A 185 7.24 -2.75 8.14
CA LEU A 185 8.35 -3.66 7.88
C LEU A 185 8.20 -4.28 6.48
N ASN A 186 9.36 -4.56 5.87
CA ASN A 186 9.43 -5.32 4.63
C ASN A 186 9.24 -6.80 4.85
#